data_AF-A0A933UA11-F1
#
_entry.id   AF-A0A933UA11-F1
#
_cell.length_a   1.000
_cell.length_b   1.000
_cell.length_c   1.000
_cell.angle_alpha   90.00
_cell.angle_beta   90.00
_cell.angle_gamma   90.00
#
_symmetry.space_group_name_H-M   'P 1'
#
loop_
_entity.id
_entity.type
_entity.pdbx_description
1 polymer ?
#
loop_
_entity_poly.entity_id
_entity_poly.type
_entity_poly.pdbx_seq_one_letter_code
_entity_poly.pdbx_strand_id
1 'polypeptide(L)'
;MKTKTPDGRAESTMQSLLSLALNLSTHQARRLKDGIWLLLLLGSVNAGRATDVTGTIVGEHWTKANSPYCAVGDILAADLTIDPGVRIYFVSNYVFEIAADVTAIGTPADPIVFTSTNGTVGWQGIFFNASGDDSTVAWCWIQNSVKSGIRVFDSSPVIRNCVITNNTIIGNGGGIWVQNSTYDLLLQNCTIINNRSKGDNTGRMGMGGGIAAFMGQGVLRLSGTTVSGNATVPDPGTP
;
A
#
# COMPACT_ATOMS: atom_id res chain seq x y z
N MET A 1 -6.44 -31.54 4.45
CA MET A 1 -6.24 -30.81 3.17
C MET A 1 -5.21 -31.57 2.35
N LYS A 2 -5.57 -32.03 1.14
CA LYS A 2 -4.65 -32.73 0.24
C LYS A 2 -3.65 -31.72 -0.34
N THR A 3 -2.37 -31.92 -0.07
CA THR A 3 -1.28 -31.22 -0.77
C THR A 3 -1.32 -31.65 -2.23
N LYS A 4 -1.43 -30.67 -3.14
CA LYS A 4 -1.38 -30.91 -4.58
C LYS A 4 0.09 -31.20 -4.92
N THR A 5 0.39 -32.44 -5.29
CA THR A 5 1.69 -32.84 -5.82
C THR A 5 2.05 -31.99 -7.04
N PRO A 6 3.34 -31.68 -7.28
CA PRO A 6 3.76 -30.93 -8.47
C PRO A 6 3.32 -31.67 -9.74
N ASP A 7 3.01 -30.92 -10.78
CA ASP A 7 2.62 -31.45 -12.10
C ASP A 7 3.75 -32.32 -12.68
N GLY A 8 3.59 -33.64 -12.61
CA GLY A 8 4.57 -34.63 -13.09
C GLY A 8 4.90 -34.51 -14.58
N ARG A 9 4.14 -33.71 -15.33
CA ARG A 9 4.44 -33.41 -16.73
C ARG A 9 5.70 -32.56 -16.85
N ALA A 10 5.90 -31.56 -16.00
CA ALA A 10 7.08 -30.67 -16.04
C ALA A 10 8.38 -31.41 -15.70
N GLU A 11 8.33 -32.28 -14.68
CA GLU A 11 9.47 -33.10 -14.24
C GLU A 11 9.89 -34.12 -15.32
N SER A 12 8.91 -34.73 -16.00
CA SER A 12 9.16 -35.67 -17.10
C SER A 12 9.80 -35.01 -18.33
N THR A 13 9.38 -33.80 -18.69
CA THR A 13 10.01 -33.01 -19.76
C THR A 13 11.44 -32.61 -19.41
N MET A 14 11.70 -32.28 -18.14
CA MET A 14 13.04 -31.88 -17.69
C MET A 14 14.04 -33.05 -17.74
N GLN A 15 13.62 -34.22 -17.29
CA GLN A 15 14.39 -35.48 -17.38
C GLN A 15 14.67 -35.89 -18.83
N SER A 16 13.68 -35.74 -19.73
CA SER A 16 13.82 -36.04 -21.16
C SER A 16 14.78 -35.08 -21.88
N LEU A 17 14.82 -33.81 -21.49
CA LEU A 17 15.74 -32.83 -22.08
C LEU A 17 17.18 -33.04 -21.58
N LEU A 18 17.33 -33.46 -20.32
CA LEU A 18 18.63 -33.78 -19.73
C LEU A 18 19.27 -34.99 -20.42
N SER A 19 18.50 -36.05 -20.67
CA SER A 19 18.98 -37.26 -21.36
C SER A 19 19.32 -37.01 -22.83
N LEU A 20 18.57 -36.13 -23.51
CA LEU A 20 18.87 -35.71 -24.89
C LEU A 20 20.19 -34.91 -24.98
N ALA A 21 20.49 -34.07 -23.98
CA ALA A 21 21.71 -33.27 -23.92
C ALA A 21 22.99 -34.10 -23.64
N LEU A 22 22.85 -35.26 -23.00
CA LEU A 22 23.94 -36.19 -22.70
C LEU A 22 24.39 -37.03 -23.91
N ASN A 23 23.55 -37.16 -24.95
CA ASN A 23 23.80 -38.03 -26.11
C ASN A 23 24.28 -37.32 -27.39
N LEU A 24 24.54 -36.00 -27.36
CA LEU A 24 24.98 -35.24 -28.53
C LEU A 24 26.51 -35.23 -28.69
N SER A 25 27.00 -35.33 -29.92
CA SER A 25 28.43 -35.25 -30.26
C SER A 25 29.07 -33.93 -29.77
N THR A 26 30.37 -33.97 -29.47
CA THR A 26 31.12 -32.92 -28.74
C THR A 26 31.03 -31.51 -29.34
N HIS A 27 30.69 -31.39 -30.63
CA HIS A 27 30.55 -30.10 -31.32
C HIS A 27 29.11 -29.52 -31.29
N GLN A 28 28.07 -30.36 -31.17
CA GLN A 28 26.68 -29.93 -30.97
C GLN A 28 26.37 -29.66 -29.49
N ALA A 29 27.06 -30.36 -28.57
CA ALA A 29 26.91 -30.20 -27.13
C ALA A 29 27.36 -28.82 -26.60
N ARG A 30 28.33 -28.15 -27.24
CA ARG A 30 28.81 -26.82 -26.80
C ARG A 30 27.77 -25.71 -27.01
N ARG A 31 27.09 -25.69 -28.17
CA ARG A 31 26.07 -24.67 -28.47
C ARG A 31 24.75 -24.90 -27.73
N LEU A 32 24.42 -26.13 -27.36
CA LEU A 32 23.25 -26.42 -26.49
C LEU A 32 23.54 -26.15 -25.01
N LYS A 33 24.73 -26.43 -24.50
CA LYS A 33 25.07 -26.18 -23.08
C LYS A 33 25.00 -24.69 -22.76
N ASP A 34 25.50 -23.82 -23.63
CA ASP A 34 25.46 -22.37 -23.43
C ASP A 34 24.02 -21.80 -23.50
N GLY A 35 23.13 -22.42 -24.30
CA GLY A 35 21.70 -22.09 -24.34
C GLY A 35 20.89 -22.64 -23.17
N ILE A 36 21.27 -23.81 -22.64
CA ILE A 36 20.63 -24.45 -21.47
C ILE A 36 20.99 -23.71 -20.17
N TRP A 37 22.20 -23.15 -20.06
CA TRP A 37 22.57 -22.27 -18.95
C TRP A 37 21.82 -20.94 -18.98
N LEU A 38 21.53 -20.38 -20.17
CA LEU A 38 20.72 -19.17 -20.29
C LEU A 38 19.23 -19.44 -19.97
N LEU A 39 18.73 -20.65 -20.21
CA LEU A 39 17.37 -21.06 -19.82
C LEU A 39 17.23 -21.35 -18.32
N LEU A 40 18.32 -21.77 -17.64
CA LEU A 40 18.39 -21.91 -16.18
C LEU A 40 18.65 -20.58 -15.46
N LEU A 41 19.16 -19.56 -16.17
CA LEU A 41 19.30 -18.18 -15.70
C LEU A 41 18.09 -17.28 -15.98
N LEU A 42 17.05 -17.80 -16.64
CA LEU A 42 15.70 -17.26 -16.52
C LEU A 42 15.14 -17.78 -15.21
N GLY A 43 15.73 -17.30 -14.11
CA GLY A 43 15.18 -17.45 -12.77
C GLY A 43 13.71 -17.12 -12.86
N SER A 44 12.88 -18.12 -12.54
CA SER A 44 11.44 -18.05 -12.47
C SER A 44 11.05 -16.69 -11.89
N VAL A 45 10.58 -15.80 -12.76
CA VAL A 45 9.90 -14.59 -12.32
C VAL A 45 8.59 -15.11 -11.75
N ASN A 46 8.61 -15.47 -10.47
CA ASN A 46 7.40 -15.61 -9.69
C ASN A 46 6.83 -14.19 -9.63
N ALA A 47 6.07 -13.82 -10.67
CA ALA A 47 5.06 -12.79 -10.51
C ALA A 47 4.15 -13.34 -9.42
N GLY A 48 4.29 -12.80 -8.19
CA GLY A 48 3.43 -13.14 -7.07
C GLY A 48 1.99 -13.07 -7.56
N ARG A 49 1.25 -14.18 -7.41
CA ARG A 49 -0.16 -14.20 -7.76
C ARG A 49 -0.86 -13.19 -6.84
N ALA A 50 -1.73 -12.36 -7.40
CA ALA A 50 -2.55 -11.46 -6.59
C ALA A 50 -3.29 -12.26 -5.49
N THR A 51 -3.32 -11.70 -4.30
CA THR A 51 -4.00 -12.24 -3.12
C THR A 51 -5.21 -11.38 -2.81
N ASP A 52 -6.42 -11.88 -3.06
CA ASP A 52 -7.63 -11.16 -2.71
C ASP A 52 -7.82 -11.13 -1.18
N VAL A 53 -8.15 -9.95 -0.64
CA VAL A 53 -8.35 -9.71 0.79
C VAL A 53 -9.57 -8.85 1.05
N THR A 54 -10.27 -9.08 2.16
CA THR A 54 -11.44 -8.31 2.59
C THR A 54 -11.81 -8.70 4.02
N GLY A 55 -12.58 -7.85 4.71
CA GLY A 55 -13.13 -8.12 6.03
C GLY A 55 -12.12 -7.89 7.15
N THR A 56 -12.36 -8.55 8.27
CA THR A 56 -11.49 -8.45 9.45
C THR A 56 -10.22 -9.28 9.26
N ILE A 57 -9.07 -8.65 9.43
CA ILE A 57 -7.74 -9.26 9.33
C ILE A 57 -7.05 -9.08 10.67
N VAL A 58 -6.80 -10.19 11.37
CA VAL A 58 -6.23 -10.17 12.74
C VAL A 58 -4.99 -11.02 12.82
N GLY A 59 -3.88 -10.45 13.27
CA GLY A 59 -2.62 -11.18 13.51
C GLY A 59 -1.97 -11.75 12.24
N GLU A 60 -2.33 -11.22 11.06
CA GLU A 60 -1.75 -11.67 9.80
C GLU A 60 -0.39 -11.00 9.50
N HIS A 61 0.36 -11.65 8.62
CA HIS A 61 1.62 -11.15 8.09
C HIS A 61 1.58 -11.14 6.56
N TRP A 62 1.61 -9.95 5.99
CA TRP A 62 1.58 -9.74 4.56
C TRP A 62 2.99 -9.62 3.99
N THR A 63 3.30 -10.50 3.03
CA THR A 63 4.67 -10.67 2.52
C THR A 63 4.78 -10.28 1.05
N LYS A 64 5.99 -9.88 0.63
CA LYS A 64 6.27 -9.54 -0.78
C LYS A 64 5.98 -10.70 -1.74
N ALA A 65 6.10 -11.96 -1.30
CA ALA A 65 5.84 -13.15 -2.12
C ALA A 65 4.36 -13.32 -2.50
N ASN A 66 3.45 -12.82 -1.66
CA ASN A 66 2.00 -12.86 -1.86
C ASN A 66 1.46 -11.54 -2.44
N SER A 67 2.34 -10.59 -2.72
CA SER A 67 1.99 -9.30 -3.31
C SER A 67 1.72 -9.44 -4.82
N PRO A 68 0.74 -8.71 -5.39
CA PRO A 68 -0.09 -7.70 -4.74
C PRO A 68 -1.23 -8.28 -3.90
N TYR A 69 -1.57 -7.58 -2.81
CA TYR A 69 -2.81 -7.80 -2.08
C TYR A 69 -3.92 -6.95 -2.72
N CYS A 70 -4.99 -7.58 -3.17
CA CYS A 70 -6.11 -6.92 -3.82
C CYS A 70 -7.29 -6.84 -2.85
N ALA A 71 -7.56 -5.65 -2.31
CA ALA A 71 -8.71 -5.42 -1.45
C ALA A 71 -9.99 -5.44 -2.29
N VAL A 72 -10.79 -6.50 -2.14
CA VAL A 72 -12.07 -6.73 -2.83
C VAL A 72 -13.28 -6.34 -2.00
N GLY A 73 -13.05 -5.83 -0.79
CA GLY A 73 -14.01 -5.20 0.11
C GLY A 73 -13.28 -4.36 1.15
N ASP A 74 -14.03 -3.77 2.08
CA ASP A 74 -13.48 -3.04 3.22
C ASP A 74 -12.60 -3.95 4.09
N ILE A 75 -11.55 -3.38 4.67
CA ILE A 75 -10.61 -4.07 5.55
C ILE A 75 -10.65 -3.43 6.93
N LEU A 76 -10.80 -4.27 7.96
CA LEU A 76 -10.60 -3.92 9.36
C LEU A 76 -9.39 -4.69 9.90
N ALA A 77 -8.26 -4.03 10.04
CA ALA A 77 -7.00 -4.62 10.45
C ALA A 77 -6.77 -4.48 11.96
N ALA A 78 -6.26 -5.55 12.58
CA ALA A 78 -5.74 -5.56 13.94
C ALA A 78 -4.49 -6.46 13.99
N ASP A 79 -3.41 -6.00 14.61
CA ASP A 79 -2.13 -6.71 14.70
C ASP A 79 -1.57 -7.17 13.34
N LEU A 80 -1.75 -6.35 12.30
CA LEU A 80 -1.33 -6.67 10.95
C LEU A 80 0.12 -6.21 10.70
N THR A 81 0.98 -7.12 10.28
CA THR A 81 2.35 -6.80 9.82
C THR A 81 2.43 -6.83 8.31
N ILE A 82 3.05 -5.83 7.68
CA ILE A 82 3.23 -5.73 6.23
C ILE A 82 4.71 -5.52 5.90
N ASP A 83 5.27 -6.45 5.12
CA ASP A 83 6.68 -6.46 4.73
C ASP A 83 7.03 -5.37 3.69
N PRO A 84 8.31 -4.97 3.60
CA PRO A 84 8.81 -4.14 2.52
C PRO A 84 8.46 -4.64 1.12
N GLY A 85 8.12 -3.70 0.24
CA GLY A 85 7.83 -3.95 -1.17
C GLY A 85 6.43 -4.52 -1.45
N VAL A 86 5.60 -4.70 -0.43
CA VAL A 86 4.19 -5.10 -0.59
C VAL A 86 3.39 -3.98 -1.27
N ARG A 87 2.65 -4.35 -2.30
CA ARG A 87 1.63 -3.53 -2.97
C ARG A 87 0.25 -3.97 -2.50
N ILE A 88 -0.58 -3.00 -2.12
CA ILE A 88 -1.97 -3.14 -1.74
C ILE A 88 -2.81 -2.33 -2.73
N TYR A 89 -3.68 -3.03 -3.44
CA TYR A 89 -4.53 -2.49 -4.49
C TYR A 89 -6.00 -2.56 -4.09
N PHE A 90 -6.63 -1.41 -3.92
CA PHE A 90 -8.07 -1.32 -3.66
C PHE A 90 -8.82 -1.31 -4.98
N VAL A 91 -9.63 -2.35 -5.22
CA VAL A 91 -10.30 -2.54 -6.52
C VAL A 91 -11.54 -1.66 -6.69
N SER A 92 -12.04 -1.09 -5.60
CA SER A 92 -13.17 -0.16 -5.56
C SER A 92 -13.02 0.79 -4.36
N ASN A 93 -14.08 1.53 -4.03
CA ASN A 93 -14.11 2.55 -2.97
C ASN A 93 -14.12 1.94 -1.55
N TYR A 94 -13.10 1.16 -1.21
CA TYR A 94 -12.98 0.47 0.07
C TYR A 94 -12.04 1.18 1.03
N VAL A 95 -12.28 1.01 2.34
CA VAL A 95 -11.46 1.55 3.42
C VAL A 95 -10.43 0.52 3.93
N PHE A 96 -9.29 1.03 4.39
CA PHE A 96 -8.33 0.28 5.19
C PHE A 96 -8.35 0.83 6.62
N GLU A 97 -9.24 0.30 7.44
CA GLU A 97 -9.45 0.74 8.82
C GLU A 97 -8.57 -0.05 9.78
N ILE A 98 -7.98 0.63 10.75
CA ILE A 98 -7.12 0.06 11.79
C ILE A 98 -7.89 0.11 13.10
N ALA A 99 -8.24 -1.06 13.64
CA ALA A 99 -8.94 -1.22 14.91
C ALA A 99 -8.01 -1.37 16.11
N ALA A 100 -6.84 -1.97 15.91
CA ALA A 100 -5.78 -2.09 16.92
C ALA A 100 -4.47 -1.55 16.33
N ASP A 101 -3.48 -2.39 16.08
CA ASP A 101 -2.20 -1.94 15.53
C ASP A 101 -1.90 -2.44 14.13
N VAL A 102 -1.12 -1.66 13.38
CA VAL A 102 -0.53 -2.07 12.11
C VAL A 102 0.95 -1.71 12.09
N THR A 103 1.78 -2.67 11.67
CA THR A 103 3.21 -2.46 11.41
C THR A 103 3.45 -2.55 9.92
N ALA A 104 3.46 -1.40 9.24
CA ALA A 104 3.76 -1.28 7.82
C ALA A 104 5.08 -0.52 7.63
N ILE A 105 6.19 -1.25 7.55
CA ILE A 105 7.54 -0.68 7.50
C ILE A 105 8.22 -1.13 6.20
N GLY A 106 8.19 -0.28 5.19
CA GLY A 106 8.94 -0.46 3.95
C GLY A 106 10.42 -0.10 4.08
N THR A 107 11.09 0.03 2.94
CA THR A 107 12.45 0.58 2.86
C THR A 107 12.55 1.62 1.74
N PRO A 108 13.63 2.41 1.66
CA PRO A 108 13.83 3.31 0.52
C PRO A 108 13.86 2.58 -0.83
N ALA A 109 14.40 1.36 -0.86
CA ALA A 109 14.52 0.55 -2.08
C ALA A 109 13.22 -0.20 -2.43
N ASP A 110 12.45 -0.55 -1.40
CA ASP A 110 11.21 -1.34 -1.50
C ASP A 110 10.13 -0.71 -0.61
N PRO A 111 9.52 0.42 -1.01
CA PRO A 111 8.43 1.01 -0.26
C PRO A 111 7.18 0.14 -0.32
N ILE A 112 6.34 0.21 0.72
CA ILE A 112 4.99 -0.38 0.70
C ILE A 112 4.07 0.61 -0.03
N VAL A 113 3.21 0.12 -0.93
CA VAL A 113 2.35 0.99 -1.74
C VAL A 113 0.88 0.69 -1.50
N PHE A 114 0.12 1.68 -1.05
CA PHE A 114 -1.33 1.66 -0.95
C PHE A 114 -1.94 2.56 -2.03
N THR A 115 -2.72 1.98 -2.95
CA THR A 115 -3.36 2.73 -4.04
C THR A 115 -4.64 2.07 -4.53
N SER A 116 -5.51 2.84 -5.17
CA SER A 116 -6.60 2.28 -5.97
C SER A 116 -6.07 1.70 -7.29
N THR A 117 -6.78 0.73 -7.84
CA THR A 117 -6.60 0.26 -9.23
C THR A 117 -7.24 1.21 -10.25
N ASN A 118 -8.17 2.05 -9.79
CA ASN A 118 -8.91 3.02 -10.59
C ASN A 118 -8.90 4.38 -9.86
N GLY A 119 -8.19 5.36 -10.44
CA GLY A 119 -8.08 6.70 -9.86
C GLY A 119 -9.38 7.51 -9.85
N THR A 120 -10.38 7.13 -10.64
CA THR A 120 -11.71 7.79 -10.67
C THR A 120 -12.61 7.30 -9.54
N VAL A 121 -12.65 5.97 -9.31
CA VAL A 121 -13.39 5.39 -8.18
C VAL A 121 -12.66 5.66 -6.87
N GLY A 122 -11.32 5.61 -6.91
CA GLY A 122 -10.47 5.76 -5.76
C GLY A 122 -10.69 4.69 -4.71
N TRP A 123 -10.09 4.91 -3.55
CA TRP A 123 -10.28 4.15 -2.33
C TRP A 123 -10.44 5.13 -1.18
N GLN A 124 -10.76 4.65 0.02
CA GLN A 124 -11.06 5.54 1.13
C GLN A 124 -9.85 5.86 2.01
N GLY A 125 -8.63 5.48 1.64
CA GLY A 125 -7.44 5.78 2.45
C GLY A 125 -7.29 4.85 3.66
N ILE A 126 -6.24 5.12 4.44
CA ILE A 126 -5.98 4.47 5.72
C ILE A 126 -6.74 5.23 6.81
N PHE A 127 -7.46 4.53 7.68
CA PHE A 127 -8.20 5.14 8.77
C PHE A 127 -7.81 4.54 10.11
N PHE A 128 -7.10 5.30 10.93
CA PHE A 128 -6.88 5.00 12.34
C PHE A 128 -8.07 5.53 13.13
N ASN A 129 -8.87 4.62 13.70
CA ASN A 129 -10.15 4.95 14.32
C ASN A 129 -10.17 4.46 15.77
N ALA A 130 -9.79 5.32 16.71
CA ALA A 130 -9.58 4.96 18.11
C ALA A 130 -8.74 3.66 18.23
N SER A 131 -7.67 3.60 17.45
CA SER A 131 -6.81 2.43 17.28
C SER A 131 -5.82 2.29 18.44
N GLY A 132 -5.01 1.22 18.40
CA GLY A 132 -3.88 1.05 19.32
C GLY A 132 -2.81 2.14 19.16
N ASP A 133 -1.93 2.22 20.15
CA ASP A 133 -0.89 3.26 20.27
C ASP A 133 0.46 2.83 19.63
N ASP A 134 0.57 1.61 19.11
CA ASP A 134 1.83 1.02 18.60
C ASP A 134 1.91 0.99 17.06
N SER A 135 0.87 1.47 16.38
CA SER A 135 0.83 1.54 14.92
C SER A 135 1.99 2.35 14.32
N THR A 136 2.69 1.74 13.36
CA THR A 136 3.78 2.37 12.62
C THR A 136 3.57 2.25 11.10
N VAL A 137 3.61 3.40 10.42
CA VAL A 137 3.60 3.50 8.96
C VAL A 137 4.89 4.19 8.52
N ALA A 138 5.81 3.41 7.97
CA ALA A 138 7.12 3.90 7.56
C ALA A 138 7.48 3.47 6.15
N TRP A 139 8.12 4.36 5.37
CA TRP A 139 8.53 4.07 3.98
C TRP A 139 7.36 3.57 3.12
N CYS A 140 6.20 4.20 3.29
CA CYS A 140 4.97 3.88 2.58
C CYS A 140 4.62 4.97 1.57
N TRP A 141 4.02 4.57 0.45
CA TRP A 141 3.38 5.46 -0.52
C TRP A 141 1.87 5.30 -0.40
N ILE A 142 1.18 6.38 -0.06
CA ILE A 142 -0.27 6.43 0.12
C ILE A 142 -0.82 7.38 -0.93
N GLN A 143 -1.52 6.82 -1.92
CA GLN A 143 -1.89 7.60 -3.11
C GLN A 143 -3.26 7.26 -3.69
N ASN A 144 -3.85 8.22 -4.40
CA ASN A 144 -5.09 8.07 -5.17
C ASN A 144 -6.33 7.71 -4.33
N SER A 145 -6.38 8.12 -3.05
CA SER A 145 -7.59 8.07 -2.23
C SER A 145 -8.56 9.19 -2.59
N VAL A 146 -9.86 8.95 -2.36
CA VAL A 146 -10.95 9.93 -2.49
C VAL A 146 -11.62 10.29 -1.16
N LYS A 147 -11.05 9.82 -0.03
CA LYS A 147 -11.48 10.18 1.34
C LYS A 147 -10.28 10.52 2.23
N SER A 148 -9.32 11.29 1.73
CA SER A 148 -8.02 11.54 2.35
C SER A 148 -7.07 10.35 2.27
N GLY A 149 -5.77 10.59 2.15
CA GLY A 149 -4.78 9.52 2.16
C GLY A 149 -4.74 8.79 3.51
N ILE A 150 -4.67 9.57 4.58
CA ILE A 150 -4.67 9.07 5.97
C ILE A 150 -5.68 9.87 6.78
N ARG A 151 -6.52 9.18 7.55
CA ARG A 151 -7.37 9.75 8.59
C ARG A 151 -6.95 9.21 9.95
N VAL A 152 -6.89 10.09 10.94
CA VAL A 152 -6.56 9.77 12.33
C VAL A 152 -7.64 10.34 13.23
N PHE A 153 -8.33 9.49 13.97
CA PHE A 153 -9.36 9.86 14.93
C PHE A 153 -9.03 9.27 16.30
N ASP A 154 -8.73 10.14 17.27
CA ASP A 154 -8.29 9.79 18.62
C ASP A 154 -7.28 8.62 18.63
N SER A 155 -6.19 8.78 17.88
CA SER A 155 -5.13 7.79 17.77
C SER A 155 -3.76 8.45 17.56
N SER A 156 -2.68 7.70 17.79
CA SER A 156 -1.31 8.23 17.80
C SER A 156 -0.32 7.51 16.86
N PRO A 157 -0.71 7.12 15.63
CA PRO A 157 0.18 6.32 14.77
C PRO A 157 1.46 7.08 14.43
N VAL A 158 2.56 6.35 14.36
CA VAL A 158 3.84 6.94 13.97
C VAL A 158 4.02 6.88 12.46
N ILE A 159 4.08 8.05 11.81
CA ILE A 159 4.18 8.15 10.35
C ILE A 159 5.54 8.72 9.96
N ARG A 160 6.38 7.93 9.29
CA ARG A 160 7.75 8.33 8.94
C ARG A 160 8.15 8.01 7.51
N ASN A 161 8.97 8.86 6.88
CA ASN A 161 9.56 8.60 5.56
C ASN A 161 8.52 8.21 4.49
N CYS A 162 7.29 8.73 4.61
CA CYS A 162 6.18 8.37 3.74
C CYS A 162 5.97 9.41 2.65
N VAL A 163 5.47 8.97 1.51
CA VAL A 163 4.96 9.84 0.44
C VAL A 163 3.44 9.75 0.44
N ILE A 164 2.78 10.88 0.69
CA ILE A 164 1.31 10.98 0.72
C ILE A 164 0.93 11.91 -0.42
N THR A 165 0.39 11.37 -1.51
CA THR A 165 0.22 12.13 -2.75
C THR A 165 -1.02 11.81 -3.56
N ASN A 166 -1.51 12.80 -4.31
CA ASN A 166 -2.67 12.65 -5.20
C ASN A 166 -3.92 12.13 -4.48
N ASN A 167 -4.06 12.42 -3.19
CA ASN A 167 -5.25 12.07 -2.42
C ASN A 167 -6.24 13.24 -2.44
N THR A 168 -7.52 12.92 -2.45
CA THR A 168 -8.61 13.89 -2.48
C THR A 168 -9.65 13.62 -1.42
N ILE A 169 -10.42 14.63 -1.04
CA ILE A 169 -11.61 14.49 -0.18
C ILE A 169 -12.60 15.62 -0.47
N ILE A 170 -13.90 15.35 -0.32
CA ILE A 170 -14.92 16.38 -0.09
C ILE A 170 -14.98 16.59 1.43
N GLY A 171 -14.46 17.72 1.91
CA GLY A 171 -14.21 17.95 3.34
C GLY A 171 -12.77 18.38 3.63
N ASN A 172 -12.20 17.88 4.72
CA ASN A 172 -10.95 18.39 5.29
C ASN A 172 -9.78 17.41 5.12
N GLY A 173 -8.57 17.92 4.89
CA GLY A 173 -7.34 17.13 4.99
C GLY A 173 -7.13 16.20 3.80
N GLY A 174 -6.93 16.74 2.59
CA GLY A 174 -6.80 15.91 1.38
C GLY A 174 -5.69 14.86 1.47
N GLY A 175 -4.52 15.22 2.02
CA GLY A 175 -3.45 14.26 2.30
C GLY A 175 -3.70 13.55 3.63
N ILE A 176 -3.75 14.33 4.72
CA ILE A 176 -3.95 13.85 6.08
C ILE A 176 -5.06 14.66 6.74
N TRP A 177 -6.02 13.96 7.33
CA TRP A 177 -6.99 14.55 8.24
C TRP A 177 -6.80 13.98 9.65
N VAL A 178 -6.81 14.84 10.65
CA VAL A 178 -6.63 14.46 12.06
C VAL A 178 -7.70 15.11 12.91
N GLN A 179 -8.31 14.32 13.78
CA GLN A 179 -9.15 14.79 14.87
C GLN A 179 -8.77 14.02 16.13
N ASN A 180 -7.91 14.63 16.94
CA ASN A 180 -7.46 14.10 18.22
C ASN A 180 -7.86 15.07 19.34
N SER A 181 -8.25 14.51 20.48
CA SER A 181 -8.56 15.29 21.68
C SER A 181 -7.32 15.48 22.57
N THR A 182 -6.55 14.41 22.79
CA THR A 182 -5.39 14.39 23.71
C THR A 182 -4.13 13.76 23.11
N TYR A 183 -4.25 13.11 21.96
CA TYR A 183 -3.15 12.37 21.34
C TYR A 183 -2.27 13.26 20.47
N ASP A 184 -0.95 13.13 20.65
CA ASP A 184 0.05 13.71 19.76
C ASP A 184 0.12 12.93 18.45
N LEU A 185 0.46 13.62 17.35
CA LEU A 185 0.76 12.98 16.08
C LEU A 185 2.14 13.43 15.59
N LEU A 186 3.01 12.48 15.26
CA LEU A 186 4.32 12.74 14.69
C LEU A 186 4.37 12.38 13.21
N LEU A 187 4.69 13.38 12.39
CA LEU A 187 5.04 13.25 10.99
C LEU A 187 6.53 13.55 10.81
N GLN A 188 7.32 12.53 10.47
CA GLN A 188 8.76 12.68 10.35
C GLN A 188 9.26 12.31 8.95
N ASN A 189 10.01 13.20 8.31
CA ASN A 189 10.60 12.99 6.98
C ASN A 189 9.57 12.62 5.91
N CYS A 190 8.34 13.09 6.04
CA CYS A 190 7.28 12.79 5.08
C CYS A 190 7.29 13.79 3.92
N THR A 191 6.76 13.37 2.76
CA THR A 191 6.46 14.26 1.64
C THR A 191 4.96 14.22 1.38
N ILE A 192 4.27 15.33 1.63
CA ILE A 192 2.83 15.48 1.45
C ILE A 192 2.60 16.44 0.28
N ILE A 193 2.26 15.89 -0.88
CA ILE A 193 2.27 16.64 -2.14
C ILE A 193 1.08 16.33 -3.07
N ASN A 194 0.58 17.33 -3.78
CA ASN A 194 -0.50 17.19 -4.77
C ASN A 194 -1.83 16.64 -4.20
N ASN A 195 -2.05 16.80 -2.89
CA ASN A 195 -3.30 16.41 -2.27
C ASN A 195 -4.32 17.56 -2.31
N ARG A 196 -5.61 17.21 -2.37
CA ARG A 196 -6.68 18.20 -2.53
C ARG A 196 -7.84 17.99 -1.56
N SER A 197 -8.25 19.04 -0.89
CA SER A 197 -9.57 19.11 -0.26
C SER A 197 -10.54 19.81 -1.20
N LYS A 198 -11.81 19.42 -1.17
CA LYS A 198 -12.90 20.03 -1.93
C LYS A 198 -13.93 20.57 -0.97
N GLY A 199 -14.53 21.71 -1.31
CA GLY A 199 -15.76 22.15 -0.66
C GLY A 199 -16.90 21.16 -0.85
N ASP A 200 -17.93 21.27 -0.03
CA ASP A 200 -19.19 20.53 -0.20
C ASP A 200 -20.23 21.35 -0.99
N ASN A 201 -21.34 20.70 -1.33
CA ASN A 201 -22.45 21.32 -2.06
C ASN A 201 -23.27 22.32 -1.23
N THR A 202 -22.92 22.55 0.04
CA THR A 202 -23.55 23.54 0.92
C THR A 202 -22.79 24.87 0.94
N GLY A 203 -21.75 25.00 0.11
CA GLY A 203 -20.89 26.18 0.04
C GLY A 203 -19.82 26.21 1.13
N ARG A 204 -19.65 25.14 1.92
CA ARG A 204 -18.54 25.05 2.87
C ARG A 204 -17.28 24.67 2.13
N MET A 205 -16.23 25.46 2.31
CA MET A 205 -14.91 25.16 1.77
C MET A 205 -14.26 24.02 2.56
N GLY A 206 -13.61 23.10 1.85
CA GLY A 206 -12.74 22.10 2.48
C GLY A 206 -11.48 22.75 3.06
N MET A 207 -11.00 22.29 4.20
CA MET A 207 -9.79 22.84 4.83
C MET A 207 -8.58 21.96 4.56
N GLY A 208 -7.42 22.56 4.33
CA GLY A 208 -6.13 21.86 4.32
C GLY A 208 -6.01 20.78 3.25
N GLY A 209 -5.70 21.17 2.00
CA GLY A 209 -5.47 20.20 0.93
C GLY A 209 -4.38 19.18 1.26
N GLY A 210 -3.33 19.60 1.99
CA GLY A 210 -2.27 18.73 2.47
C GLY A 210 -2.61 18.10 3.82
N ILE A 211 -2.77 18.94 4.85
CA ILE A 211 -3.07 18.51 6.21
C ILE A 211 -4.19 19.40 6.76
N ALA A 212 -5.18 18.79 7.40
CA ALA A 212 -6.10 19.47 8.31
C ALA A 212 -6.09 18.72 9.64
N ALA A 213 -5.73 19.40 10.73
CA ALA A 213 -5.56 18.77 12.03
C ALA A 213 -6.28 19.55 13.13
N PHE A 214 -7.15 18.87 13.85
CA PHE A 214 -7.85 19.35 15.03
C PHE A 214 -7.29 18.58 16.21
N MET A 215 -6.42 19.22 17.01
CA MET A 215 -5.57 18.50 17.97
C MET A 215 -6.01 18.60 19.43
N GLY A 216 -7.02 19.40 19.78
CA GLY A 216 -7.42 19.58 21.18
C GLY A 216 -6.23 19.99 22.06
N GLN A 217 -5.84 19.11 23.00
CA GLN A 217 -4.66 19.22 23.87
C GLN A 217 -3.42 18.51 23.31
N GLY A 218 -3.56 17.68 22.28
CA GLY A 218 -2.46 17.04 21.58
C GLY A 218 -1.70 18.01 20.68
N VAL A 219 -0.58 17.53 20.15
CA VAL A 219 0.34 18.30 19.31
C VAL A 219 0.61 17.58 18.01
N LEU A 220 0.38 18.27 16.89
CA LEU A 220 0.88 17.84 15.59
C LEU A 220 2.35 18.28 15.46
N ARG A 221 3.27 17.32 15.42
CA ARG A 221 4.70 17.56 15.21
C ARG A 221 5.09 17.18 13.79
N LEU A 222 5.63 18.16 13.06
CA LEU A 222 6.24 17.99 11.75
C LEU A 222 7.76 18.14 11.89
N SER A 223 8.52 17.10 11.57
CA SER A 223 9.99 17.12 11.58
C SER A 223 10.52 16.62 10.24
N GLY A 224 11.38 17.38 9.57
CA GLY A 224 11.90 17.01 8.24
C GLY A 224 10.82 16.79 7.15
N THR A 225 9.58 17.20 7.42
CA THR A 225 8.43 16.92 6.54
C THR A 225 8.22 18.07 5.56
N THR A 226 8.04 17.75 4.29
CA THR A 226 7.71 18.70 3.22
C THR A 226 6.21 18.65 2.93
N VAL A 227 5.55 19.81 2.98
CA VAL A 227 4.15 19.98 2.58
C VAL A 227 4.11 20.99 1.43
N SER A 228 3.85 20.54 0.20
CA SER A 228 3.93 21.40 -1.00
C SER A 228 2.91 21.01 -2.06
N GLY A 229 2.54 21.91 -2.97
CA GLY A 229 1.65 21.60 -4.09
C GLY A 229 0.24 21.10 -3.74
N ASN A 230 -0.18 21.23 -2.48
CA ASN A 230 -1.52 20.83 -2.03
C ASN A 230 -2.49 22.00 -2.15
N ALA A 231 -3.78 21.73 -2.39
CA ALA A 231 -4.77 22.78 -2.62
C ALA A 231 -6.15 22.46 -2.01
N THR A 232 -6.83 23.47 -1.49
CA THR A 232 -8.29 23.44 -1.40
C THR A 232 -8.87 23.90 -2.74
N VAL A 233 -9.83 23.18 -3.29
CA VAL A 233 -10.59 23.60 -4.48
C VAL A 233 -12.10 23.67 -4.18
N PRO A 234 -12.87 24.50 -4.88
CA PRO A 234 -14.34 24.48 -4.79
C PRO A 234 -14.93 23.12 -5.22
N ASP A 235 -16.16 22.83 -4.80
CA ASP A 235 -16.92 21.69 -5.34
C ASP A 235 -17.19 21.94 -6.83
N PRO A 236 -16.83 21.04 -7.76
CA PRO A 236 -17.24 21.17 -9.17
C PRO A 236 -18.76 21.21 -9.40
N GLY A 237 -19.58 20.93 -8.37
CA GLY A 237 -21.04 20.99 -8.41
C GLY A 237 -21.71 22.27 -7.87
N THR A 238 -20.96 23.27 -7.41
CA THR A 238 -21.56 24.58 -7.08
C THR A 238 -21.64 25.46 -8.33
N PRO A 239 -22.83 25.99 -8.69
CA PRO A 239 -22.98 27.00 -9.75
C PRO A 239 -22.11 28.24 -9.53
#